data_AF-A0A151ILC3-F1
#
_entry.id   AF-A0A151ILC3-F1
#
_cell.length_a   1.000
_cell.length_b   1.000
_cell.length_c   1.000
_cell.angle_alpha   90.00
_cell.angle_beta   90.00
_cell.angle_gamma   90.00
#
_symmetry.space_group_name_H-M   'P 1'
#
loop_
_entity.id
_entity.type
_entity.pdbx_description
1 polymer ?
#
loop_
_entity_poly.entity_id
_entity_poly.type
_entity_poly.pdbx_seq_one_letter_code
_entity_poly.pdbx_strand_id
1 'polypeptide(L)'
;MKLLRKLPKGLKTNGNLNENWNKVRESFDIFLKVTNDIIKSDEIKVAILLNIVGKDGIELYNKFNLQETEKKNLTRVLQCFEEHCGPKKNIVHETFKFFSRIQQEDEKFESFLRDIRKLSQTCDFGTMTNRMIRDKIVFGIRDKALQDRLLKMEDLNLQKTINYCRASEIQERKQQGRKVEKHGLRKKVTQKISKVREVRAKKVTQKSNCSICDIKHGPRKCSTYEKKNEECSKPNCLLGKQFFTYNNN
;
A
#
# COMPACT_ATOMS: atom_id res chain seq x y z
N MET A 1 -46.93 -46.57 9.34
CA MET A 1 -45.54 -46.27 8.92
C MET A 1 -44.67 -46.05 10.16
N LYS A 2 -43.71 -46.94 10.45
CA LYS A 2 -42.69 -46.68 11.49
C LYS A 2 -41.46 -46.06 10.83
N LEU A 3 -41.46 -44.74 10.68
CA LEU A 3 -40.25 -43.97 10.37
C LEU A 3 -39.42 -43.80 11.65
N LEU A 4 -38.90 -44.89 12.20
CA LEU A 4 -37.86 -44.84 13.23
C LEU A 4 -36.51 -44.62 12.53
N ARG A 5 -36.34 -43.44 11.91
CA ARG A 5 -34.99 -42.99 11.56
C ARG A 5 -34.32 -42.60 12.88
N LYS A 6 -33.17 -43.19 13.18
CA LYS A 6 -32.36 -42.77 14.32
C LYS A 6 -32.15 -41.26 14.22
N LEU A 7 -32.69 -40.51 15.18
CA LEU A 7 -32.49 -39.09 15.25
C LEU A 7 -30.98 -38.80 15.31
N PRO A 8 -30.49 -37.80 14.56
CA PRO A 8 -29.10 -37.37 14.60
C PRO A 8 -28.66 -37.08 16.04
N LYS A 9 -27.36 -37.20 16.30
CA LYS A 9 -26.80 -36.78 17.59
C LYS A 9 -27.08 -35.28 17.74
N GLY A 10 -27.80 -34.90 18.80
CA GLY A 10 -28.17 -33.51 19.04
C GLY A 10 -26.98 -32.59 19.27
N LEU A 11 -27.28 -31.29 19.38
CA LEU A 11 -26.29 -30.26 19.64
C LEU A 11 -25.53 -30.62 20.92
N LYS A 12 -24.20 -30.53 20.87
CA LYS A 12 -23.37 -30.61 22.07
C LYS A 12 -22.68 -29.29 22.26
N THR A 13 -22.79 -28.75 23.46
CA THR A 13 -22.14 -27.51 23.86
C THR A 13 -20.64 -27.66 24.13
N ASN A 14 -20.17 -28.89 24.37
CA ASN A 14 -18.77 -29.19 24.62
C ASN A 14 -17.99 -29.37 23.29
N GLY A 15 -16.91 -28.60 23.11
CA GLY A 15 -16.05 -28.64 21.92
C GLY A 15 -16.33 -27.51 20.92
N ASN A 16 -16.10 -27.75 19.62
CA ASN A 16 -16.38 -26.78 18.58
C ASN A 16 -17.89 -26.68 18.32
N LEU A 17 -18.53 -25.70 18.99
CA LEU A 17 -19.98 -25.45 18.88
C LEU A 17 -20.42 -25.20 17.43
N ASN A 18 -19.58 -24.53 16.62
CA ASN A 18 -19.90 -24.24 15.23
C ASN A 18 -19.98 -25.49 14.36
N GLU A 19 -18.97 -26.35 14.44
CA GLU A 19 -18.98 -27.61 13.71
C GLU A 19 -20.13 -28.52 14.15
N ASN A 20 -20.47 -28.54 15.43
CA ASN A 20 -21.61 -29.30 15.94
C ASN A 20 -22.93 -28.77 15.40
N TRP A 21 -23.12 -27.45 15.41
CA TRP A 21 -24.30 -26.83 14.83
C TRP A 21 -24.43 -27.13 13.34
N ASN A 22 -23.33 -27.06 12.57
CA ASN A 22 -23.37 -27.39 11.14
C ASN A 22 -23.85 -28.83 10.89
N LYS A 23 -23.40 -29.81 11.69
CA LYS A 23 -23.84 -31.21 11.58
C LYS A 23 -25.32 -31.39 11.92
N VAL A 24 -25.79 -30.67 12.95
CA VAL A 24 -27.21 -30.67 13.36
C VAL A 24 -28.09 -30.01 12.29
N ARG A 25 -27.65 -28.86 11.75
CA ARG A 25 -28.30 -28.13 10.67
C ARG A 25 -28.42 -28.98 9.41
N GLU A 26 -27.33 -29.60 8.99
CA GLU A 26 -27.31 -30.51 7.85
C GLU A 26 -28.30 -31.66 8.03
N SER A 27 -28.33 -32.26 9.22
CA SER A 27 -29.24 -33.37 9.50
C SER A 27 -30.71 -32.94 9.47
N PHE A 28 -31.01 -31.74 9.96
CA PHE A 28 -32.35 -31.15 9.87
C PHE A 28 -32.74 -30.83 8.43
N ASP A 29 -31.84 -30.28 7.61
CA ASP A 29 -32.09 -29.99 6.20
C ASP A 29 -32.34 -31.27 5.39
N ILE A 30 -31.59 -32.35 5.65
CA ILE A 30 -31.84 -33.67 5.07
C ILE A 30 -33.23 -34.18 5.45
N PHE A 31 -33.63 -34.01 6.71
CA PHE A 31 -34.96 -34.40 7.17
C PHE A 31 -36.05 -33.62 6.43
N LEU A 32 -35.94 -32.29 6.38
CA LEU A 32 -36.91 -31.44 5.70
C LEU A 32 -37.02 -31.78 4.21
N LYS A 33 -35.90 -32.01 3.51
CA LYS A 33 -35.91 -32.41 2.09
C LYS A 33 -36.72 -33.68 1.86
N VAL A 34 -36.66 -34.65 2.78
CA VAL A 34 -37.40 -35.92 2.67
C VAL A 34 -38.87 -35.76 3.03
N THR A 35 -39.20 -34.84 3.94
CA THR A 35 -40.57 -34.68 4.46
C THR A 35 -41.30 -33.45 3.93
N ASN A 36 -40.72 -32.71 2.99
CA ASN A 36 -41.20 -31.38 2.56
C ASN A 36 -42.65 -31.40 2.07
N ASP A 37 -43.06 -32.47 1.38
CA ASP A 37 -44.43 -32.60 0.86
C ASP A 37 -45.46 -32.97 1.93
N ILE A 38 -44.98 -33.46 3.08
CA ILE A 38 -45.80 -33.93 4.22
C ILE A 38 -45.90 -32.86 5.30
N ILE A 39 -44.80 -32.11 5.55
CA ILE A 39 -44.67 -31.18 6.67
C ILE A 39 -44.54 -29.75 6.13
N LYS A 40 -45.67 -29.04 6.10
CA LYS A 40 -45.76 -27.70 5.52
C LYS A 40 -45.69 -26.57 6.55
N SER A 41 -46.21 -26.79 7.76
CA SER A 41 -46.24 -25.77 8.82
C SER A 41 -44.87 -25.54 9.45
N ASP A 42 -44.45 -24.29 9.54
CA ASP A 42 -43.19 -23.91 10.18
C ASP A 42 -43.17 -24.21 11.68
N GLU A 43 -44.32 -24.17 12.36
CA GLU A 43 -44.42 -24.56 13.77
C GLU A 43 -44.03 -26.03 13.99
N ILE A 44 -44.44 -26.92 13.07
CA ILE A 44 -44.07 -28.33 13.12
C ILE A 44 -42.59 -28.50 12.79
N LYS A 45 -42.05 -27.76 11.82
CA LYS A 45 -40.62 -27.79 11.49
C LYS A 45 -39.75 -27.30 12.65
N VAL A 46 -40.19 -26.28 13.39
CA VAL A 46 -39.51 -25.82 14.61
C VAL A 46 -39.54 -26.90 15.68
N ALA A 47 -40.68 -27.56 15.92
CA ALA A 47 -40.75 -28.66 16.88
C ALA A 47 -39.79 -29.82 16.52
N ILE A 48 -39.65 -30.13 15.23
CA ILE A 48 -38.69 -31.11 14.72
C ILE A 48 -37.25 -30.65 14.95
N LEU A 49 -36.94 -29.38 14.64
CA LEU A 49 -35.62 -28.82 14.91
C LEU A 49 -35.28 -28.96 16.41
N LEU A 50 -36.19 -28.58 17.31
CA LEU A 50 -36.01 -28.69 18.76
C LEU A 50 -35.81 -30.14 19.21
N ASN A 51 -36.47 -31.09 18.55
CA ASN A 51 -36.25 -32.51 18.80
C ASN A 51 -34.86 -32.98 18.37
N ILE A 52 -34.36 -32.51 17.22
CA ILE A 52 -33.05 -32.88 16.67
C ILE A 52 -31.90 -32.21 17.43
N VAL A 53 -32.01 -30.93 17.79
CA VAL A 53 -30.97 -30.21 18.55
C VAL A 53 -30.79 -30.79 19.97
N GLY A 54 -31.79 -31.47 20.51
CA GLY A 54 -31.70 -32.15 21.81
C GLY A 54 -31.62 -31.20 23.01
N LYS A 55 -31.33 -31.74 24.20
CA LYS A 55 -31.42 -31.03 25.49
C LYS A 55 -30.60 -29.73 25.53
N ASP A 56 -29.32 -29.82 25.22
CA ASP A 56 -28.39 -28.68 25.12
C ASP A 56 -28.92 -27.58 24.17
N GLY A 57 -29.47 -27.98 23.02
CA GLY A 57 -30.04 -27.05 22.05
C GLY A 57 -31.35 -26.42 22.50
N ILE A 58 -32.17 -27.16 23.26
CA ILE A 58 -33.41 -26.64 23.87
C ILE A 58 -33.07 -25.64 24.98
N GLU A 59 -32.07 -25.93 25.82
CA GLU A 59 -31.59 -24.98 26.83
C GLU A 59 -31.07 -23.70 26.20
N LEU A 60 -30.40 -23.80 25.05
CA LEU A 60 -29.98 -22.65 24.27
C LEU A 60 -31.18 -21.89 23.67
N TYR A 61 -32.14 -22.61 23.08
CA TYR A 61 -33.36 -22.04 22.52
C TYR A 61 -34.15 -21.23 23.54
N ASN A 62 -34.27 -21.75 24.77
CA ASN A 62 -34.97 -21.07 25.86
C ASN A 62 -34.31 -19.75 26.30
N LYS A 63 -33.04 -19.53 25.94
CA LYS A 63 -32.32 -18.26 26.17
C LYS A 63 -32.57 -17.24 25.06
N PHE A 64 -33.17 -17.65 23.94
CA PHE A 64 -33.51 -16.72 22.87
C PHE A 64 -34.71 -15.87 23.28
N ASN A 65 -34.58 -14.55 23.17
CA ASN A 65 -35.64 -13.60 23.50
C ASN A 65 -36.62 -13.45 22.32
N LEU A 66 -37.29 -14.55 21.95
CA LEU A 66 -38.23 -14.62 20.83
C LEU A 66 -39.67 -14.35 21.27
N GLN A 67 -40.39 -13.52 20.52
CA GLN A 67 -41.84 -13.35 20.68
C GLN A 67 -42.58 -14.62 20.27
N GLU A 68 -43.82 -14.80 20.74
CA GLU A 68 -44.60 -16.02 20.48
C GLU A 68 -44.83 -16.27 18.96
N THR A 69 -44.97 -15.20 18.19
CA THR A 69 -45.07 -15.27 16.72
C THR A 69 -43.73 -15.68 16.07
N GLU A 70 -42.60 -15.25 16.63
CA GLU A 70 -41.26 -15.59 16.14
C GLU A 70 -40.88 -17.04 16.48
N LYS A 71 -41.35 -17.58 17.60
CA LYS A 71 -41.13 -18.99 17.97
C LYS A 71 -41.69 -19.97 16.94
N LYS A 72 -42.72 -19.56 16.20
CA LYS A 72 -43.35 -20.36 15.13
C LYS A 72 -42.75 -20.10 13.75
N ASN A 73 -41.79 -19.20 13.65
CA ASN A 73 -41.12 -18.84 12.40
C ASN A 73 -39.77 -19.58 12.30
N LEU A 74 -39.71 -20.58 11.44
CA LEU A 74 -38.51 -21.41 11.29
C LEU A 74 -37.26 -20.58 10.94
N THR A 75 -37.41 -19.63 10.03
CA THR A 75 -36.30 -18.76 9.59
C THR A 75 -35.71 -17.98 10.75
N ARG A 76 -36.57 -17.40 11.60
CA ARG A 76 -36.11 -16.62 12.76
C ARG A 76 -35.41 -17.49 13.79
N VAL A 77 -35.98 -18.66 14.08
CA VAL A 77 -35.40 -19.63 15.03
C VAL A 77 -34.02 -20.10 14.55
N LEU A 78 -33.88 -20.46 13.27
CA LEU A 78 -32.61 -20.86 12.67
C LEU A 78 -31.56 -19.74 12.74
N GLN A 79 -31.97 -18.50 12.47
CA GLN A 79 -31.09 -17.35 12.56
C GLN A 79 -30.51 -17.19 13.98
N CYS A 80 -31.32 -17.33 15.03
CA CYS A 80 -30.82 -17.25 16.41
C CYS A 80 -29.81 -18.34 16.74
N PHE A 81 -30.04 -19.58 16.27
CA PHE A 81 -29.06 -20.65 16.42
C PHE A 81 -27.78 -20.38 15.61
N GLU A 82 -27.88 -19.87 14.39
CA GLU A 82 -26.71 -19.50 13.57
C GLU A 82 -25.91 -18.34 14.19
N GLU A 83 -26.57 -17.35 14.79
CA GLU A 83 -25.91 -16.25 15.49
C GLU A 83 -25.17 -16.73 16.75
N HIS A 84 -25.76 -17.67 17.49
CA HIS A 84 -25.17 -18.15 18.73
C HIS A 84 -24.11 -19.24 18.53
N CYS A 85 -24.37 -20.16 17.60
CA CYS A 85 -23.50 -21.30 17.30
C CYS A 85 -22.54 -21.01 16.14
N GLY A 86 -22.72 -19.92 15.40
CA GLY A 86 -21.78 -19.42 14.40
C GLY A 86 -20.37 -19.29 14.99
N PRO A 87 -19.31 -19.27 14.17
CA PRO A 87 -18.00 -18.95 14.70
C PRO A 87 -18.09 -17.55 15.28
N LYS A 88 -17.92 -17.42 16.61
CA LYS A 88 -17.86 -16.10 17.24
C LYS A 88 -16.69 -15.37 16.59
N LYS A 89 -16.99 -14.39 15.73
CA LYS A 89 -15.97 -13.51 15.18
C LYS A 89 -15.30 -12.87 16.39
N ASN A 90 -14.02 -13.18 16.60
CA ASN A 90 -13.27 -12.55 17.65
C ASN A 90 -13.00 -11.11 17.20
N ILE A 91 -13.96 -10.22 17.47
CA ILE A 91 -13.92 -8.81 17.05
C ILE A 91 -12.62 -8.19 17.56
N VAL A 92 -12.22 -8.48 18.80
CA VAL A 92 -10.94 -8.01 19.38
C VAL A 92 -9.75 -8.40 18.51
N HIS A 93 -9.68 -9.65 18.05
CA HIS A 93 -8.62 -10.11 17.16
C HIS A 93 -8.65 -9.46 15.77
N GLU A 94 -9.84 -9.28 15.20
CA GLU A 94 -9.99 -8.62 13.89
C GLU A 94 -9.62 -7.14 13.96
N THR A 95 -10.08 -6.44 15.01
CA THR A 95 -9.72 -5.06 15.31
C THR A 95 -8.22 -4.93 15.62
N PHE A 96 -7.61 -5.90 16.31
CA PHE A 96 -6.17 -5.96 16.51
C PHE A 96 -5.40 -6.05 15.18
N LYS A 97 -5.80 -6.94 14.25
CA LYS A 97 -5.20 -7.02 12.91
C LYS A 97 -5.34 -5.69 12.16
N PHE A 98 -6.53 -5.09 12.20
CA PHE A 98 -6.80 -3.80 11.58
C PHE A 98 -5.84 -2.73 12.10
N PHE A 99 -5.76 -2.54 13.43
CA PHE A 99 -4.91 -1.50 14.01
C PHE A 99 -3.41 -1.79 13.91
N SER A 100 -3.00 -3.06 13.87
CA SER A 100 -1.61 -3.46 13.65
C SER A 100 -1.13 -3.23 12.23
N ARG A 101 -2.04 -3.03 11.27
CA ARG A 101 -1.67 -2.80 9.87
C ARG A 101 -0.98 -1.44 9.69
N ILE A 102 0.24 -1.47 9.16
CA ILE A 102 1.05 -0.31 8.74
C ILE A 102 1.56 -0.53 7.32
N GLN A 103 1.70 0.54 6.54
CA GLN A 103 2.24 0.50 5.18
C GLN A 103 3.70 0.04 5.21
N GLN A 104 4.02 -1.02 4.47
CA GLN A 104 5.36 -1.59 4.43
C GLN A 104 6.31 -0.75 3.56
N GLU A 105 7.61 -1.03 3.66
CA GLU A 105 8.59 -0.50 2.72
C GLU A 105 8.25 -0.95 1.29
N ASP A 106 8.39 -0.04 0.33
CA ASP A 106 8.02 -0.23 -1.09
C ASP A 106 6.56 -0.60 -1.38
N GLU A 107 5.69 -0.62 -0.37
CA GLU A 107 4.28 -0.87 -0.56
C GLU A 107 3.57 0.34 -1.17
N LYS A 108 2.90 0.13 -2.30
CA LYS A 108 2.02 1.15 -2.91
C LYS A 108 0.80 1.43 -2.03
N PHE A 109 0.41 2.68 -1.92
CA PHE A 109 -0.73 3.16 -1.16
C PHE A 109 -2.04 2.44 -1.53
N GLU A 110 -2.29 2.16 -2.81
CA GLU A 110 -3.50 1.42 -3.22
C GLU A 110 -3.56 0.00 -2.65
N SER A 111 -2.41 -0.66 -2.50
CA SER A 111 -2.35 -1.99 -1.87
C SER A 111 -2.69 -1.90 -0.39
N PHE A 112 -2.07 -0.93 0.29
CA PHE A 112 -2.31 -0.65 1.70
C PHE A 112 -3.78 -0.31 1.97
N LEU A 113 -4.38 0.60 1.17
CA LEU A 113 -5.77 1.01 1.27
C LEU A 113 -6.73 -0.17 1.06
N ARG A 114 -6.47 -1.02 0.06
CA ARG A 114 -7.28 -2.21 -0.21
C ARG A 114 -7.29 -3.15 1.00
N ASP A 115 -6.13 -3.39 1.61
CA ASP A 115 -6.01 -4.28 2.75
C ASP A 115 -6.71 -3.71 3.99
N ILE A 116 -6.56 -2.40 4.27
CA ILE A 116 -7.29 -1.73 5.36
C ILE A 116 -8.80 -1.87 5.19
N ARG A 117 -9.30 -1.63 3.96
CA ARG A 117 -10.74 -1.80 3.65
C ARG A 117 -11.19 -3.23 3.88
N LYS A 118 -10.42 -4.22 3.42
CA LYS A 118 -10.72 -5.64 3.64
C LYS A 118 -10.79 -5.98 5.14
N LEU A 119 -9.81 -5.54 5.93
CA LEU A 119 -9.77 -5.78 7.37
C LEU A 119 -10.94 -5.09 8.10
N SER A 120 -11.34 -3.90 7.66
CA SER A 120 -12.44 -3.17 8.31
C SER A 120 -13.80 -3.90 8.23
N GLN A 121 -14.01 -4.76 7.23
CA GLN A 121 -15.26 -5.49 7.02
C GLN A 121 -15.55 -6.51 8.13
N THR A 122 -14.54 -6.98 8.86
CA THR A 122 -14.68 -7.97 9.94
C THR A 122 -14.62 -7.36 11.34
N CYS A 123 -14.43 -6.03 11.45
CA CYS A 123 -14.22 -5.33 12.71
C CYS A 123 -15.48 -4.78 13.38
N ASP A 124 -16.65 -4.91 12.74
CA ASP A 124 -17.93 -4.42 13.26
C ASP A 124 -17.95 -2.92 13.63
N PHE A 125 -17.30 -2.08 12.84
CA PHE A 125 -17.25 -0.63 13.09
C PHE A 125 -18.56 0.12 12.78
N GLY A 126 -19.55 -0.55 12.17
CA GLY A 126 -20.84 0.03 11.81
C GLY A 126 -20.72 1.37 11.06
N THR A 127 -21.43 2.39 11.53
CA THR A 127 -21.44 3.74 10.94
C THR A 127 -20.09 4.45 11.01
N MET A 128 -19.18 4.01 11.89
CA MET A 128 -17.85 4.60 12.07
C MET A 128 -16.79 4.05 11.10
N THR A 129 -17.14 3.10 10.23
CA THR A 129 -16.20 2.45 9.31
C THR A 129 -15.33 3.45 8.53
N ASN A 130 -15.93 4.49 7.94
CA ASN A 130 -15.17 5.49 7.17
C ASN A 130 -14.18 6.29 8.03
N ARG A 131 -14.57 6.61 9.27
CA ARG A 131 -13.70 7.28 10.24
C ARG A 131 -12.54 6.38 10.64
N MET A 132 -12.80 5.11 10.94
CA MET A 132 -11.76 4.14 11.33
C MET A 132 -10.74 3.93 10.21
N ILE A 133 -11.20 3.79 8.95
CA ILE A 133 -10.30 3.67 7.79
C ILE A 133 -9.47 4.93 7.63
N ARG A 134 -10.08 6.13 7.73
CA ARG A 134 -9.35 7.41 7.65
C ARG A 134 -8.24 7.46 8.70
N ASP A 135 -8.58 7.22 9.95
CA ASP A 135 -7.64 7.30 11.08
C ASP A 135 -6.52 6.26 10.91
N LYS A 136 -6.85 5.04 10.47
CA LYS A 136 -5.85 4.00 10.19
C LYS A 136 -4.91 4.37 9.05
N ILE A 137 -5.40 5.03 7.99
CA ILE A 137 -4.52 5.56 6.94
C ILE A 137 -3.56 6.57 7.57
N VAL A 138 -4.06 7.58 8.28
CA VAL A 138 -3.22 8.61 8.90
C VAL A 138 -2.18 7.98 9.83
N PHE A 139 -2.55 7.03 10.68
CA PHE A 139 -1.60 6.34 11.57
C PHE A 139 -0.59 5.47 10.84
N GLY A 140 -1.02 4.77 9.78
CA GLY A 140 -0.27 3.67 9.19
C GLY A 140 0.51 4.02 7.93
N ILE A 141 0.38 5.22 7.35
CA ILE A 141 1.18 5.62 6.19
C ILE A 141 2.67 5.78 6.54
N ARG A 142 3.51 5.47 5.55
CA ARG A 142 4.98 5.55 5.67
C ARG A 142 5.50 6.98 5.52
N ASP A 143 4.89 7.78 4.64
CA ASP A 143 5.27 9.17 4.39
C ASP A 143 4.94 10.05 5.60
N LYS A 144 5.95 10.28 6.46
CA LYS A 144 5.82 11.07 7.69
C LYS A 144 5.52 12.55 7.42
N ALA A 145 6.07 13.11 6.34
CA ALA A 145 5.77 14.49 5.96
C ALA A 145 4.32 14.66 5.48
N LEU A 146 3.75 13.65 4.81
CA LEU A 146 2.33 13.64 4.52
C LEU A 146 1.50 13.40 5.79
N GLN A 147 1.90 12.49 6.68
CA GLN A 147 1.22 12.25 7.95
C GLN A 147 1.07 13.54 8.76
N ASP A 148 2.16 14.31 8.92
CA ASP A 148 2.15 15.59 9.62
C ASP A 148 1.23 16.63 8.96
N ARG A 149 1.15 16.64 7.62
CA ARG A 149 0.23 17.52 6.89
C ARG A 149 -1.22 17.12 7.10
N LEU A 150 -1.54 15.82 7.07
CA LEU A 150 -2.89 15.32 7.29
C LEU A 150 -3.38 15.62 8.71
N LEU A 151 -2.51 15.49 9.71
CA LEU A 151 -2.82 15.77 11.12
C LEU A 151 -3.17 17.25 11.40
N LYS A 152 -2.79 18.17 10.52
CA LYS A 152 -3.08 19.61 10.65
C LYS A 152 -4.37 20.05 9.96
N MET A 153 -5.08 19.13 9.30
CA MET A 153 -6.32 19.45 8.57
C MET A 153 -7.54 19.29 9.47
N GLU A 154 -8.33 20.36 9.62
CA GLU A 154 -9.55 20.37 10.46
C GLU A 154 -10.65 19.46 9.88
N ASP A 155 -10.97 19.60 8.59
CA ASP A 155 -12.07 18.86 7.94
C ASP A 155 -11.59 17.67 7.10
N LEU A 156 -10.76 16.81 7.69
CA LEU A 156 -10.23 15.63 7.03
C LEU A 156 -11.27 14.49 7.03
N ASN A 157 -11.75 14.12 5.84
CA ASN A 157 -12.58 12.93 5.63
C ASN A 157 -11.82 11.84 4.86
N LEU A 158 -12.39 10.63 4.79
CA LEU A 158 -11.76 9.49 4.14
C LEU A 158 -11.40 9.78 2.67
N GLN A 159 -12.31 10.39 1.91
CA GLN A 159 -12.08 10.64 0.49
C GLN A 159 -10.96 11.67 0.26
N LYS A 160 -10.94 12.76 1.04
CA LYS A 160 -9.85 13.74 1.03
C LYS A 160 -8.51 13.07 1.36
N THR A 161 -8.47 12.25 2.40
CA THR A 161 -7.26 11.53 2.82
C THR A 161 -6.71 10.66 1.69
N ILE A 162 -7.57 9.86 1.06
CA ILE A 162 -7.20 9.01 -0.08
C ILE A 162 -6.62 9.85 -1.24
N ASN A 163 -7.27 10.97 -1.56
CA ASN A 163 -6.81 11.86 -2.63
C ASN A 163 -5.42 12.46 -2.33
N TYR A 164 -5.17 12.89 -1.09
CA TYR A 164 -3.86 13.39 -0.68
C TYR A 164 -2.76 12.32 -0.78
N CYS A 165 -3.04 11.10 -0.31
CA CYS A 165 -2.09 10.00 -0.41
C CYS A 165 -1.74 9.65 -1.87
N ARG A 166 -2.74 9.58 -2.75
CA ARG A 166 -2.53 9.37 -4.20
C ARG A 166 -1.70 10.48 -4.83
N ALA A 167 -2.00 11.74 -4.50
CA ALA A 167 -1.27 12.88 -5.01
C ALA A 167 0.21 12.86 -4.55
N SER A 168 0.48 12.49 -3.30
CA SER A 168 1.84 12.37 -2.76
C SER A 168 2.65 11.32 -3.52
N GLU A 169 2.10 10.11 -3.74
CA GLU A 169 2.80 9.06 -4.49
C GLU A 169 3.13 9.47 -5.94
N ILE A 170 2.22 10.18 -6.62
CA ILE A 170 2.46 10.69 -7.97
C ILE A 170 3.60 11.71 -7.96
N GLN A 171 3.62 12.61 -6.96
CA GLN A 171 4.68 13.61 -6.82
C GLN A 171 6.04 12.95 -6.54
N GLU A 172 6.10 11.97 -5.64
CA GLU A 172 7.31 11.21 -5.34
C GLU A 172 7.89 10.52 -6.59
N ARG A 173 7.04 9.83 -7.36
CA ARG A 173 7.44 9.20 -8.63
C ARG A 173 8.02 10.21 -9.62
N LYS A 174 7.37 11.36 -9.79
CA LYS A 174 7.84 12.44 -10.68
C LYS A 174 9.19 13.01 -10.21
N GLN A 175 9.38 13.19 -8.90
CA GLN A 175 10.63 13.69 -8.34
C GLN A 175 11.78 12.69 -8.49
N GLN A 176 11.53 11.40 -8.28
CA GLN A 176 12.51 10.34 -8.53
C GLN A 176 12.94 10.30 -10.00
N GLY A 177 11.99 10.36 -10.94
CA GLY A 177 12.30 10.46 -12.38
C GLY A 177 13.20 11.65 -12.73
N ARG A 178 12.89 12.84 -12.19
CA ARG A 178 13.73 14.05 -12.37
C ARG A 178 15.13 13.92 -11.77
N LYS A 179 15.29 13.23 -10.63
CA LYS A 179 16.61 12.98 -10.02
C LYS A 179 17.46 12.07 -10.90
N VAL A 180 16.86 11.04 -11.51
CA VAL A 180 17.55 10.13 -12.45
C VAL A 180 18.00 10.90 -13.70
N GLU A 181 17.15 11.75 -14.27
CA GLU A 181 17.52 12.60 -15.41
C GLU A 181 18.67 13.56 -15.08
N LYS A 182 18.63 14.23 -13.92
CA LYS A 182 19.70 15.13 -13.47
C LYS A 182 21.03 14.38 -13.27
N HIS A 183 21.00 13.17 -12.69
CA HIS A 183 22.21 12.34 -12.58
C HIS A 183 22.75 11.89 -13.94
N GLY A 184 21.86 11.56 -14.88
CA GLY A 184 22.23 11.22 -16.26
C GLY A 184 22.88 12.39 -17.00
N LEU A 185 22.32 13.61 -16.87
CA LEU A 185 22.93 14.83 -17.43
C LEU A 185 24.28 15.13 -16.79
N ARG A 186 24.38 15.04 -15.46
CA ARG A 186 25.63 15.32 -14.72
C ARG A 186 26.73 14.34 -15.13
N LYS A 187 26.43 13.05 -15.32
CA LYS A 187 27.37 12.04 -15.87
C LYS A 187 27.84 12.40 -17.28
N LYS A 188 26.94 12.80 -18.18
CA LYS A 188 27.28 13.21 -19.56
C LYS A 188 28.18 14.45 -19.57
N VAL A 189 27.91 15.44 -18.71
CA VAL A 189 28.73 16.65 -18.58
C VAL A 189 30.12 16.31 -18.03
N THR A 190 30.22 15.47 -16.98
CA THR A 190 31.53 15.05 -16.46
C THR A 190 32.35 14.26 -17.48
N GLN A 191 31.72 13.39 -18.29
CA GLN A 191 32.39 12.65 -19.37
C GLN A 191 32.87 13.55 -20.52
N LYS A 192 32.11 14.60 -20.86
CA LYS A 192 32.57 15.61 -21.84
C LYS A 192 33.74 16.42 -21.29
N ILE A 193 33.71 16.83 -20.03
CA ILE A 193 34.79 17.60 -19.40
C ILE A 193 36.08 16.77 -19.29
N SER A 194 35.99 15.49 -18.91
CA SER A 194 37.17 14.61 -18.85
C SER A 194 37.79 14.39 -20.24
N LYS A 195 36.98 14.16 -21.29
CA LYS A 195 37.48 14.09 -22.69
C LYS A 195 38.17 15.40 -23.13
N VAL A 196 37.60 16.56 -22.80
CA VAL A 196 38.21 17.86 -23.14
C VAL A 196 39.53 18.07 -22.39
N ARG A 197 39.61 17.67 -21.11
CA ARG A 197 40.85 17.73 -20.31
C ARG A 197 41.92 16.79 -20.86
N GLU A 198 41.55 15.59 -21.29
CA GLU A 198 42.47 14.61 -21.87
C GLU A 198 43.04 15.08 -23.22
N VAL A 199 42.18 15.68 -24.07
CA VAL A 199 42.61 16.28 -25.35
C VAL A 199 43.51 17.50 -25.12
N ARG A 200 43.21 18.34 -24.11
CA ARG A 200 44.09 19.48 -23.75
C ARG A 200 45.42 19.00 -23.16
N ALA A 201 45.44 17.98 -22.31
CA ALA A 201 46.66 17.43 -21.74
C ALA A 201 47.60 16.88 -22.83
N LYS A 202 47.06 16.20 -23.85
CA LYS A 202 47.84 15.72 -25.01
C LYS A 202 48.41 16.87 -25.87
N LYS A 203 47.73 18.03 -25.96
CA LYS A 203 48.25 19.22 -26.66
C LYS A 203 49.37 19.95 -25.90
N VAL A 204 49.38 19.90 -24.56
CA VAL A 204 50.40 20.57 -23.74
C VAL A 204 51.77 19.87 -23.81
N THR A 205 51.79 18.57 -24.09
CA THR A 205 53.03 17.77 -24.18
C THR A 205 53.62 17.69 -25.60
N GLN A 206 52.87 18.09 -26.64
CA GLN A 206 53.37 18.08 -28.01
C GLN A 206 54.29 19.29 -28.25
N LYS A 207 55.58 19.02 -28.52
CA LYS A 207 56.54 20.02 -28.98
C LYS A 207 56.37 20.20 -30.49
N SER A 208 56.08 21.41 -30.94
CA SER A 208 55.99 21.77 -32.36
C SER A 208 57.07 22.79 -32.71
N ASN A 209 57.38 22.94 -33.99
CA ASN A 209 58.28 24.00 -34.44
C ASN A 209 57.62 25.36 -34.13
N CYS A 210 58.36 26.23 -33.45
CA CYS A 210 57.89 27.56 -33.13
C CYS A 210 58.03 28.49 -34.32
N SER A 211 56.98 29.19 -34.71
CA SER A 211 56.99 30.14 -35.84
C SER A 211 57.85 31.40 -35.61
N ILE A 212 58.49 31.54 -34.45
CA ILE A 212 59.30 32.72 -34.08
C ILE A 212 60.79 32.37 -34.03
N CYS A 213 61.15 31.16 -33.60
CA CYS A 213 62.55 30.74 -33.46
C CYS A 213 62.88 29.44 -34.20
N ASP A 214 61.93 28.85 -34.91
CA ASP A 214 62.02 27.58 -35.68
C ASP A 214 62.51 26.34 -34.89
N ILE A 215 62.63 26.44 -33.56
CA ILE A 215 63.03 25.35 -32.67
C ILE A 215 61.81 24.66 -32.06
N LYS A 216 61.92 23.35 -31.79
CA LYS A 216 60.85 22.53 -31.18
C LYS A 216 60.73 22.76 -29.68
N HIS A 217 59.63 23.37 -29.24
CA HIS A 217 59.30 23.50 -27.82
C HIS A 217 57.79 23.42 -27.56
N GLY A 218 57.42 23.30 -26.28
CA GLY A 218 56.01 23.30 -25.87
C GLY A 218 55.37 24.70 -26.01
N PRO A 219 54.04 24.79 -25.98
CA PRO A 219 53.33 26.07 -26.05
C PRO A 219 53.84 27.05 -24.97
N ARG A 220 54.05 28.32 -25.34
CA ARG A 220 54.50 29.43 -24.45
C ARG A 220 55.87 29.27 -23.78
N LYS A 221 56.76 28.42 -24.31
CA LYS A 221 58.14 28.25 -23.82
C LYS A 221 59.22 28.77 -24.80
N CYS A 222 58.91 29.84 -25.54
CA CYS A 222 59.84 30.40 -26.52
C CYS A 222 60.82 31.34 -25.84
N SER A 223 62.11 30.99 -25.81
CA SER A 223 63.17 31.77 -25.15
C SER A 223 63.42 33.15 -25.78
N THR A 224 63.04 33.36 -27.05
CA THR A 224 63.14 34.65 -27.72
C THR A 224 62.02 35.61 -27.35
N TYR A 225 60.94 35.11 -26.73
CA TYR A 225 59.82 35.92 -26.24
C TYR A 225 60.17 36.62 -24.91
N GLU A 226 60.83 35.90 -23.98
CA GLU A 226 61.24 36.46 -22.67
C GLU A 226 62.32 37.53 -22.82
N LYS A 227 63.25 37.37 -23.79
CA LYS A 227 64.32 38.34 -24.05
C LYS A 227 63.85 39.67 -24.65
N LYS A 228 62.65 39.74 -25.25
CA LYS A 228 62.13 41.01 -25.81
C LYS A 228 61.57 41.98 -24.76
N ASN A 229 61.39 41.53 -23.51
CA ASN A 229 60.88 42.37 -22.43
C ASN A 229 61.97 43.11 -21.63
N GLU A 230 63.25 42.77 -21.81
CA GLU A 230 64.35 43.42 -21.06
C GLU A 230 64.90 44.68 -21.75
N GLU A 231 64.55 44.95 -23.02
CA GLU A 231 65.07 46.11 -23.77
C GLU A 231 64.05 47.22 -24.11
N CYS A 232 62.82 47.19 -23.57
CA CYS A 232 61.83 48.26 -23.85
C CYS A 232 61.70 49.26 -22.69
N SER A 233 62.68 50.15 -22.53
CA SER A 233 62.63 51.28 -21.59
C SER A 233 62.07 52.57 -22.24
N LYS A 234 60.88 52.52 -22.90
CA LYS A 234 60.12 53.73 -23.29
C LYS A 234 58.60 53.51 -23.26
N PRO A 235 57.80 54.52 -22.85
CA PRO A 235 56.35 54.39 -22.70
C PRO A 235 55.62 54.63 -24.03
N ASN A 236 55.49 53.60 -24.87
CA ASN A 236 54.43 53.42 -25.91
C ASN A 236 54.80 52.30 -26.90
N CYS A 237 54.92 51.05 -26.44
CA CYS A 237 54.94 49.91 -27.36
C CYS A 237 53.53 49.36 -27.58
N LEU A 238 52.81 50.00 -28.50
CA LEU A 238 51.70 49.39 -29.23
C LEU A 238 52.18 49.00 -30.64
N LEU A 239 51.56 47.93 -31.19
CA LEU A 239 51.76 47.22 -32.47
C LEU A 239 52.60 45.93 -32.33
N GLY A 240 52.09 44.71 -32.55
CA GLY A 240 50.78 44.27 -33.05
C GLY A 240 50.96 43.07 -33.98
N LYS A 241 50.21 41.99 -33.75
CA LYS A 241 49.50 41.25 -34.81
C LYS A 241 48.36 40.44 -34.18
N GLN A 242 47.16 40.76 -34.65
CA GLN A 242 45.86 40.14 -34.36
C GLN A 242 45.80 38.67 -34.83
N PHE A 243 44.68 38.00 -34.48
CA PHE A 243 44.08 36.73 -34.96
C PHE A 243 43.90 35.74 -33.80
N PHE A 244 42.71 35.29 -33.36
CA PHE A 244 41.34 35.36 -33.86
C PHE A 244 40.35 35.42 -32.68
N THR A 245 39.26 36.17 -32.83
CA THR A 245 38.03 36.03 -32.04
C THR A 245 37.39 34.67 -32.33
N TYR A 246 37.11 33.87 -31.29
CA TYR A 246 36.15 32.76 -31.42
C TYR A 246 34.75 33.30 -31.14
N ASN A 247 33.91 33.30 -32.19
CA ASN A 247 32.46 33.42 -32.07
C ASN A 247 31.93 32.22 -31.28
N ASN A 248 31.12 32.49 -30.26
CA ASN A 248 30.16 31.53 -29.73
C ASN A 248 28.80 31.83 -30.39
N ASN A 249 28.39 30.96 -31.30
CA ASN A 249 26.98 30.66 -31.53
C ASN A 249 26.65 29.38 -30.78
#